data_AF-A0A8T0D261-F1
#
_entry.id   AF-A0A8T0D261-F1
#
_cell.length_a   1.000
_cell.length_b   1.000
_cell.length_c   1.000
_cell.angle_alpha   90.00
_cell.angle_beta   90.00
_cell.angle_gamma   90.00
#
_symmetry.space_group_name_H-M   'P 1'
#
loop_
_entity.id
_entity.type
_entity.pdbx_description
1 polymer ?
#
loop_
_entity_poly.entity_id
_entity_poly.type
_entity_poly.pdbx_seq_one_letter_code
_entity_poly.pdbx_strand_id
1 'polypeptide(L)'
;PISHRRAVLEQYFTEVPHRVLLSEKHIIENVASLNKLMARVFSENLEGVVLKSTHSRYEPGKRHWLKIKRDYLAEGSMADSVDLIVLGAYYGTGTKAGLMSVFLMGAYDPAKEQFVTVTKCGNGFTDEMLHDLQKTLKVKRITKSEVPTWLDVAKSLIPDFVVNDPKAAPVWEITGAEFSRASTHTASLSGDQSLGISIRFPRFTKTRPDKSWKQATNVIELERLVQESGKRSDWLDLLNEVSSGGPMKPMTSKRVATKESSTSDQRIKLSRTSVE
;
A
#
# COMPACT_ATOMS: atom_id res chain seq x y z
N PRO A 1 -34.58 14.11 9.18
CA PRO A 1 -33.17 14.56 8.96
C PRO A 1 -32.24 13.76 9.87
N ILE A 2 -30.94 13.67 9.58
CA ILE A 2 -30.00 12.91 10.40
C ILE A 2 -29.88 13.49 11.81
N SER A 3 -29.99 14.81 11.98
CA SER A 3 -30.02 15.47 13.28
C SER A 3 -31.08 14.86 14.21
N HIS A 4 -32.32 14.77 13.73
CA HIS A 4 -33.42 14.17 14.49
C HIS A 4 -33.22 12.66 14.72
N ARG A 5 -32.84 11.91 13.68
CA ARG A 5 -32.61 10.45 13.82
C ARG A 5 -31.51 10.14 14.84
N ARG A 6 -30.44 10.96 14.87
CA ARG A 6 -29.35 10.79 15.82
C ARG A 6 -29.76 11.15 17.23
N ALA A 7 -30.55 12.20 17.43
CA ALA A 7 -31.09 12.56 18.74
C ALA A 7 -31.98 11.45 19.32
N VAL A 8 -32.85 10.86 18.51
CA VAL A 8 -33.66 9.69 18.90
C VAL A 8 -32.74 8.52 19.28
N LEU A 9 -31.72 8.23 18.48
CA LEU A 9 -30.77 7.16 18.79
C LEU A 9 -30.06 7.40 20.13
N GLU A 10 -29.55 8.62 20.37
CA GLU A 10 -28.88 8.98 21.64
C GLU A 10 -29.80 8.91 22.85
N GLN A 11 -31.09 9.23 22.69
CA GLN A 11 -32.06 9.18 23.77
C GLN A 11 -32.39 7.75 24.23
N TYR A 12 -32.49 6.81 23.29
CA TYR A 12 -32.97 5.45 23.56
C TYR A 12 -31.85 4.39 23.57
N PHE A 13 -30.61 4.78 23.31
CA PHE A 13 -29.47 3.86 23.27
C PHE A 13 -28.63 3.98 24.53
N THR A 14 -28.33 2.84 25.16
CA THR A 14 -27.38 2.74 26.26
C THR A 14 -26.10 2.09 25.73
N GLU A 15 -24.99 2.81 25.82
CA GLU A 15 -23.69 2.28 25.43
C GLU A 15 -23.26 1.15 26.35
N VAL A 16 -22.70 0.10 25.75
CA VAL A 16 -22.06 -1.00 26.48
C VAL A 16 -20.58 -0.96 26.10
N PRO A 17 -19.70 -0.52 27.01
CA PRO A 17 -18.27 -0.39 26.75
C PRO A 17 -17.68 -1.66 26.12
N HIS A 18 -16.86 -1.46 25.08
CA HIS A 18 -16.21 -2.53 24.32
C HIS A 18 -17.15 -3.53 23.63
N ARG A 19 -18.45 -3.24 23.53
CA ARG A 19 -19.43 -4.09 22.83
C ARG A 19 -20.26 -3.32 21.81
N VAL A 20 -21.01 -2.32 22.27
CA VAL A 20 -21.88 -1.53 21.40
C VAL A 20 -21.82 -0.07 21.81
N LEU A 21 -21.27 0.75 20.92
CA LEU A 21 -21.04 2.17 21.14
C LEU A 21 -21.71 2.97 20.02
N LEU A 22 -22.05 4.21 20.30
CA LEU A 22 -22.44 5.14 19.28
C LEU A 22 -21.19 5.62 18.52
N SER A 23 -21.30 5.74 17.20
CA SER A 23 -20.23 6.37 16.42
C SER A 23 -20.00 7.81 16.89
N GLU A 24 -18.74 8.22 17.03
CA GLU A 24 -18.33 9.60 17.31
C GLU A 24 -18.92 10.54 16.24
N LYS A 25 -19.42 11.71 16.65
CA LYS A 25 -19.98 12.73 15.76
C LYS A 25 -19.38 14.10 16.08
N HIS A 26 -19.09 14.86 15.04
CA HIS A 26 -18.62 16.25 15.15
C HIS A 26 -19.45 17.12 14.20
N ILE A 27 -19.83 18.31 14.67
CA ILE A 27 -20.40 19.34 13.80
C ILE A 27 -19.22 20.11 13.19
N ILE A 28 -19.16 20.12 11.86
CA ILE A 28 -18.10 20.74 11.08
C ILE A 28 -18.72 21.85 10.27
N GLU A 29 -18.22 23.07 10.45
CA GLU A 29 -18.76 24.28 9.80
C GLU A 29 -17.76 24.88 8.79
N ASN A 30 -16.50 24.50 8.86
CA ASN A 30 -15.44 25.01 8.00
C ASN A 30 -14.34 23.97 7.73
N VAL A 31 -13.56 24.20 6.67
CA VAL A 31 -12.49 23.30 6.22
C VAL A 31 -11.40 23.11 7.28
N ALA A 32 -11.04 24.17 8.03
CA ALA A 32 -10.00 24.08 9.05
C ALA A 32 -10.37 23.10 10.18
N SER A 33 -11.63 23.12 10.63
CA SER A 33 -12.14 22.17 11.63
C SER A 33 -12.18 20.74 11.08
N LEU A 34 -12.52 20.56 9.80
CA LEU A 34 -12.48 19.27 9.13
C LEU A 34 -11.06 18.71 9.07
N ASN A 35 -10.07 19.53 8.69
CA ASN A 35 -8.67 19.11 8.59
C ASN A 35 -8.12 18.68 9.94
N LYS A 36 -8.43 19.40 11.02
CA LYS A 36 -8.06 19.00 12.39
C LYS A 36 -8.66 17.65 12.78
N LEU A 37 -9.95 17.43 12.50
CA LEU A 37 -10.60 16.16 12.78
C LEU A 37 -9.96 15.02 11.97
N MET A 38 -9.76 15.23 10.67
CA MET A 38 -9.13 14.23 9.81
C MET A 38 -7.69 13.91 10.25
N ALA A 39 -6.90 14.90 10.67
CA ALA A 39 -5.56 14.68 11.20
C ALA A 39 -5.56 13.78 12.45
N ARG A 40 -6.50 14.01 13.38
CA ARG A 40 -6.69 13.13 14.55
C ARG A 40 -7.08 11.71 14.11
N VAL A 41 -8.10 11.59 13.27
CA VAL A 41 -8.59 10.29 12.76
C VAL A 41 -7.47 9.49 12.09
N PHE A 42 -6.64 10.13 11.27
CA PHE A 42 -5.49 9.46 10.64
C PHE A 42 -4.37 9.13 11.62
N SER A 43 -4.11 9.97 12.63
CA SER A 43 -3.13 9.67 13.69
C SER A 43 -3.56 8.49 14.59
N GLU A 44 -4.87 8.27 14.72
CA GLU A 44 -5.46 7.11 15.41
C GLU A 44 -5.55 5.87 14.50
N ASN A 45 -4.95 5.93 13.31
CA ASN A 45 -4.93 4.88 12.30
C ASN A 45 -6.33 4.42 11.85
N LEU A 46 -7.29 5.36 11.82
CA LEU A 46 -8.63 5.13 11.28
C LEU A 46 -8.68 5.46 9.78
N GLU A 47 -9.61 4.83 9.05
CA GLU A 47 -9.72 4.94 7.58
C GLU A 47 -10.05 6.36 7.10
N GLY A 48 -10.84 7.11 7.87
CA GLY A 48 -11.27 8.46 7.52
C GLY A 48 -12.62 8.84 8.11
N VAL A 49 -13.31 9.78 7.46
CA VAL A 49 -14.56 10.37 7.95
C VAL A 49 -15.71 10.19 6.95
N VAL A 50 -16.93 10.14 7.48
CA VAL A 50 -18.16 10.17 6.69
C VAL A 50 -18.89 11.48 6.91
N LEU A 51 -18.93 12.32 5.90
CA LEU A 51 -19.64 13.59 5.94
C LEU A 51 -21.11 13.38 5.58
N LYS A 52 -21.97 13.92 6.45
CA LYS A 52 -23.42 13.82 6.34
C LYS A 52 -23.99 15.22 6.56
N SER A 53 -24.75 15.73 5.61
CA SER A 53 -25.51 16.98 5.83
C SER A 53 -26.48 16.77 7.00
N THR A 54 -26.52 17.71 7.94
CA THR A 54 -27.38 17.68 9.13
C THR A 54 -28.86 17.55 8.79
N HIS A 55 -29.25 18.04 7.62
CA HIS A 55 -30.62 18.00 7.11
C HIS A 55 -30.91 16.77 6.22
N SER A 56 -29.92 15.93 5.94
CA SER A 56 -30.07 14.77 5.04
C SER A 56 -31.11 13.76 5.54
N ARG A 57 -31.97 13.31 4.61
CA ARG A 57 -32.91 12.20 4.86
C ARG A 57 -32.19 10.85 4.65
N TYR A 58 -32.77 9.80 5.19
CA TYR A 58 -32.31 8.44 4.92
C TYR A 58 -33.19 7.88 3.81
N GLU A 59 -32.58 7.59 2.68
CA GLU A 59 -33.26 7.12 1.48
C GLU A 59 -32.57 5.82 1.05
N PRO A 60 -33.20 4.66 1.30
CA PRO A 60 -32.64 3.36 0.91
C PRO A 60 -32.25 3.34 -0.57
N GLY A 61 -31.06 2.83 -0.87
CA GLY A 61 -30.52 2.73 -2.23
C GLY A 61 -29.92 4.04 -2.79
N LYS A 62 -30.04 5.18 -2.10
CA LYS A 62 -29.44 6.44 -2.53
C LYS A 62 -28.10 6.72 -1.82
N ARG A 63 -27.16 7.34 -2.54
CA ARG A 63 -25.79 7.64 -2.07
C ARG A 63 -25.62 9.12 -1.74
N HIS A 64 -26.10 9.56 -0.57
CA HIS A 64 -26.03 10.97 -0.14
C HIS A 64 -24.82 11.32 0.74
N TRP A 65 -24.11 10.33 1.27
CA TRP A 65 -23.02 10.55 2.22
C TRP A 65 -21.68 10.53 1.50
N LEU A 66 -20.84 11.51 1.83
CA LEU A 66 -19.49 11.60 1.30
C LEU A 66 -18.54 10.87 2.24
N LYS A 67 -17.61 10.13 1.66
CA LYS A 67 -16.55 9.43 2.40
C LYS A 67 -15.24 10.10 2.03
N ILE A 68 -14.53 10.60 3.02
CA ILE A 68 -13.18 11.11 2.85
C ILE A 68 -12.26 10.11 3.52
N LYS A 69 -11.38 9.51 2.72
CA LYS A 69 -10.41 8.52 3.16
C LYS A 69 -9.01 8.98 2.81
N ARG A 70 -8.03 8.48 3.55
CA ARG A 70 -6.62 8.77 3.33
C ARG A 70 -6.18 8.52 1.88
N ASP A 71 -6.62 7.41 1.29
CA ASP A 71 -6.25 6.98 -0.06
C ASP A 71 -6.92 7.79 -1.19
N TYR A 72 -7.91 8.64 -0.89
CA TYR A 72 -8.58 9.48 -1.88
C TYR A 72 -7.99 10.88 -1.96
N LEU A 73 -7.25 11.29 -0.94
CA LEU A 73 -6.65 12.61 -0.89
C LEU A 73 -5.42 12.64 -1.79
N ALA A 74 -5.18 13.80 -2.40
CA ALA A 74 -3.96 14.06 -3.14
C ALA A 74 -3.68 13.10 -4.30
N GLU A 75 -4.71 12.69 -5.05
CA GLU A 75 -4.57 11.67 -6.12
C GLU A 75 -3.97 10.34 -5.61
N GLY A 76 -4.16 10.03 -4.33
CA GLY A 76 -3.59 8.84 -3.69
C GLY A 76 -2.13 9.01 -3.25
N SER A 77 -1.53 10.20 -3.40
CA SER A 77 -0.16 10.45 -2.94
C SER A 77 -0.05 10.43 -1.41
N MET A 78 -1.15 10.58 -0.68
CA MET A 78 -1.19 10.46 0.79
C MET A 78 -1.28 9.01 1.27
N ALA A 79 -1.51 8.06 0.36
CA ALA A 79 -1.42 6.64 0.66
C ALA A 79 0.01 6.13 0.49
N ASP A 80 0.34 5.07 1.21
CA ASP A 80 1.62 4.41 1.05
C ASP A 80 1.69 3.77 -0.34
N SER A 81 2.75 4.08 -1.08
CA SER A 81 3.04 3.45 -2.35
C SER A 81 4.35 2.68 -2.29
N VAL A 82 4.41 1.61 -3.07
CA VAL A 82 5.60 0.78 -3.24
C VAL A 82 5.78 0.43 -4.70
N ASP A 83 7.04 0.36 -5.12
CA ASP A 83 7.40 -0.03 -6.48
C ASP A 83 7.62 -1.53 -6.50
N LEU A 84 6.65 -2.28 -7.03
CA LEU A 84 6.64 -3.74 -7.04
C LEU A 84 6.86 -4.31 -8.43
N ILE A 85 7.43 -5.51 -8.48
CA ILE A 85 7.73 -6.23 -9.71
C ILE A 85 6.52 -7.09 -10.08
N VAL A 86 6.15 -7.10 -11.35
CA VAL A 86 5.14 -8.03 -11.86
C VAL A 86 5.76 -9.44 -11.91
N LEU A 87 5.24 -10.36 -11.11
CA LEU A 87 5.72 -11.75 -11.05
C LEU A 87 4.86 -12.70 -11.88
N GLY A 88 3.59 -12.35 -12.10
CA GLY A 88 2.67 -13.18 -12.86
C GLY A 88 1.31 -12.53 -13.04
N ALA A 89 0.39 -13.26 -13.66
CA ALA A 89 -0.97 -12.79 -13.94
C ALA A 89 -2.01 -13.91 -13.81
N TYR A 90 -3.25 -13.50 -13.58
CA TYR A 90 -4.43 -14.34 -13.54
C TYR A 90 -5.43 -13.88 -14.58
N TYR A 91 -6.23 -14.82 -15.06
CA TYR A 91 -7.41 -14.46 -15.83
C TYR A 91 -8.40 -13.65 -15.00
N GLY A 92 -8.97 -12.64 -15.63
CA GLY A 92 -10.10 -11.90 -15.11
C GLY A 92 -11.37 -12.76 -15.08
N THR A 93 -12.37 -12.24 -14.38
CA THR A 93 -13.71 -12.83 -14.30
C THR A 93 -14.75 -11.84 -14.83
N GLY A 94 -15.94 -12.32 -15.20
CA GLY A 94 -17.03 -11.45 -15.67
C GLY A 94 -16.68 -10.72 -16.97
N THR A 95 -16.78 -9.40 -16.97
CA THR A 95 -16.49 -8.57 -18.16
C THR A 95 -15.04 -8.63 -18.63
N LYS A 96 -14.11 -9.07 -17.77
CA LYS A 96 -12.68 -9.24 -18.09
C LYS A 96 -12.28 -10.70 -18.27
N ALA A 97 -13.26 -11.60 -18.42
CA ALA A 97 -13.00 -13.02 -18.66
C ALA A 97 -12.15 -13.23 -19.92
N GLY A 98 -11.12 -14.08 -19.82
CA GLY A 98 -10.20 -14.38 -20.92
C GLY A 98 -9.04 -13.38 -21.07
N LEU A 99 -9.03 -12.26 -20.34
CA LEU A 99 -7.91 -11.32 -20.30
C LEU A 99 -7.08 -11.53 -19.03
N MET A 100 -5.76 -11.33 -19.10
CA MET A 100 -4.94 -11.13 -17.91
C MET A 100 -5.29 -9.78 -17.28
N SER A 101 -6.08 -9.80 -16.21
CA SER A 101 -6.59 -8.56 -15.58
C SER A 101 -6.24 -8.42 -14.11
N VAL A 102 -5.61 -9.42 -13.51
CA VAL A 102 -5.12 -9.39 -12.13
C VAL A 102 -3.67 -9.82 -12.16
N PHE A 103 -2.79 -9.05 -11.53
CA PHE A 103 -1.35 -9.26 -11.57
C PHE A 103 -0.83 -9.61 -10.18
N LEU A 104 0.04 -10.62 -10.11
CA LEU A 104 0.77 -10.98 -8.91
C LEU A 104 1.97 -10.04 -8.79
N MET A 105 1.96 -9.21 -7.76
CA MET A 105 2.99 -8.22 -7.48
C MET A 105 3.89 -8.73 -6.35
N GLY A 106 5.19 -8.46 -6.47
CA GLY A 106 6.14 -8.88 -5.45
C GLY A 106 7.40 -8.04 -5.37
N ALA A 107 8.27 -8.45 -4.45
CA ALA A 107 9.51 -7.78 -4.11
C ALA A 107 10.67 -8.78 -4.21
N TYR A 108 11.89 -8.28 -4.41
CA TYR A 108 13.08 -9.11 -4.28
C TYR A 108 13.48 -9.25 -2.82
N ASP A 109 13.77 -10.48 -2.39
CA ASP A 109 14.32 -10.81 -1.07
C ASP A 109 15.83 -11.09 -1.22
N PRO A 110 16.71 -10.16 -0.78
CA PRO A 110 18.15 -10.37 -0.85
C PRO A 110 18.66 -11.52 0.02
N ALA A 111 17.95 -11.89 1.10
CA ALA A 111 18.40 -12.95 2.01
C ALA A 111 18.14 -14.35 1.43
N LYS A 112 17.03 -14.51 0.71
CA LYS A 112 16.66 -15.77 0.03
C LYS A 112 17.15 -15.86 -1.41
N GLU A 113 17.59 -14.74 -1.99
CA GLU A 113 17.86 -14.60 -3.42
C GLU A 113 16.66 -14.98 -4.32
N GLN A 114 15.45 -14.70 -3.84
CA GLN A 114 14.18 -15.06 -4.50
C GLN A 114 13.25 -13.86 -4.62
N PHE A 115 12.27 -13.96 -5.51
CA PHE A 115 11.16 -13.01 -5.62
C PHE A 115 9.98 -13.52 -4.78
N VAL A 116 9.56 -12.71 -3.82
CA VAL A 116 8.49 -13.03 -2.88
C VAL A 116 7.22 -12.26 -3.22
N THR A 117 6.08 -12.87 -2.94
CA THR A 117 4.76 -12.27 -3.23
C THR A 117 4.35 -11.27 -2.17
N VAL A 118 3.76 -10.15 -2.60
CA VAL A 118 3.26 -9.08 -1.74
C VAL A 118 1.75 -8.91 -1.89
N THR A 119 1.24 -8.81 -3.12
CA THR A 119 -0.19 -8.58 -3.32
C THR A 119 -0.69 -9.01 -4.71
N LYS A 120 -2.01 -9.16 -4.84
CA LYS A 120 -2.71 -9.26 -6.13
C LYS A 120 -3.31 -7.90 -6.48
N CYS A 121 -2.98 -7.38 -7.65
CA CYS A 121 -3.50 -6.09 -8.12
C CYS A 121 -4.34 -6.27 -9.38
N GLY A 122 -5.63 -5.93 -9.31
CA GLY A 122 -6.54 -5.93 -10.47
C GLY A 122 -7.28 -4.61 -10.71
N ASN A 123 -6.99 -3.60 -9.89
CA ASN A 123 -7.64 -2.28 -9.94
C ASN A 123 -6.63 -1.22 -10.37
N GLY A 124 -7.11 -0.11 -10.95
CA GLY A 124 -6.27 1.03 -11.36
C GLY A 124 -5.83 0.98 -12.82
N PHE A 125 -6.06 -0.13 -13.53
CA PHE A 125 -5.80 -0.23 -14.97
C PHE A 125 -6.98 0.28 -15.80
N THR A 126 -6.69 1.06 -16.84
CA THR A 126 -7.66 1.34 -17.90
C THR A 126 -7.84 0.12 -18.78
N ASP A 127 -8.97 0.04 -19.50
CA ASP A 127 -9.21 -1.08 -20.40
C ASP A 127 -8.20 -1.11 -21.55
N GLU A 128 -7.77 0.06 -22.06
CA GLU A 128 -6.71 0.18 -23.06
C GLU A 128 -5.38 -0.40 -22.56
N MET A 129 -4.98 -0.08 -21.33
CA MET A 129 -3.77 -0.64 -20.72
C MET A 129 -3.86 -2.16 -20.59
N LEU A 130 -5.01 -2.69 -20.15
CA LEU A 130 -5.19 -4.14 -20.06
C LEU A 130 -5.08 -4.84 -21.41
N HIS A 131 -5.61 -4.22 -22.47
CA HIS A 131 -5.48 -4.75 -23.84
C HIS A 131 -4.04 -4.73 -24.33
N ASP A 132 -3.29 -3.65 -24.05
CA ASP A 132 -1.88 -3.57 -24.41
C ASP A 132 -1.04 -4.61 -23.66
N LEU A 133 -1.29 -4.78 -22.36
CA LEU A 133 -0.59 -5.76 -21.52
C LEU A 133 -0.77 -7.21 -22.00
N GLN A 134 -1.85 -7.54 -22.70
CA GLN A 134 -1.99 -8.87 -23.31
C GLN A 134 -0.93 -9.15 -24.38
N LYS A 135 -0.41 -8.09 -25.01
CA LYS A 135 0.56 -8.18 -26.12
C LYS A 135 1.99 -7.95 -25.62
N THR A 136 2.16 -7.01 -24.68
CA THR A 136 3.48 -6.53 -24.28
C THR A 136 4.08 -7.30 -23.10
N LEU A 137 3.24 -7.82 -22.20
CA LEU A 137 3.72 -8.54 -21.02
C LEU A 137 4.22 -9.94 -21.39
N LYS A 138 5.54 -10.15 -21.25
CA LYS A 138 6.19 -11.42 -21.59
C LYS A 138 5.99 -12.45 -20.47
N VAL A 139 4.96 -13.26 -20.62
CA VAL A 139 4.60 -14.32 -19.68
C VAL A 139 4.52 -15.68 -20.34
N LYS A 140 4.65 -16.72 -19.51
CA LYS A 140 4.39 -18.11 -19.85
C LYS A 140 3.26 -18.64 -18.97
N ARG A 141 2.33 -19.36 -19.58
CA ARG A 141 1.30 -20.10 -18.83
C ARG A 141 1.93 -21.24 -18.05
N ILE A 142 1.53 -21.42 -16.80
CA ILE A 142 2.05 -22.48 -15.94
C ILE A 142 0.91 -23.28 -15.29
N THR A 143 1.23 -24.51 -14.90
CA THR A 143 0.44 -25.30 -13.96
C THR A 143 1.04 -25.21 -12.56
N LYS A 144 0.32 -25.75 -11.55
CA LYS A 144 0.79 -25.74 -10.15
C LYS A 144 2.12 -26.48 -9.93
N SER A 145 2.50 -27.39 -10.82
CA SER A 145 3.77 -28.13 -10.79
C SER A 145 4.92 -27.40 -11.51
N GLU A 146 4.66 -26.31 -12.22
CA GLU A 146 5.63 -25.61 -13.07
C GLU A 146 6.06 -24.25 -12.48
N VAL A 147 5.90 -24.07 -11.16
CA VAL A 147 6.33 -22.85 -10.46
C VAL A 147 7.86 -22.74 -10.54
N PRO A 148 8.42 -21.63 -11.07
CA PRO A 148 9.86 -21.47 -11.14
C PRO A 148 10.52 -21.35 -9.75
N THR A 149 11.75 -21.84 -9.63
CA THR A 149 12.50 -21.83 -8.36
C THR A 149 12.84 -20.43 -7.83
N TRP A 150 12.86 -19.43 -8.70
CA TRP A 150 13.07 -18.03 -8.31
C TRP A 150 11.85 -17.38 -7.65
N LEU A 151 10.66 -18.01 -7.73
CA LEU A 151 9.41 -17.47 -7.22
C LEU A 151 9.01 -18.17 -5.91
N ASP A 152 9.07 -17.45 -4.79
CA ASP A 152 8.54 -17.90 -3.50
C ASP A 152 7.06 -17.51 -3.41
N VAL A 153 6.16 -18.48 -3.59
CA VAL A 153 4.70 -18.27 -3.64
C VAL A 153 3.94 -19.37 -2.90
N ALA A 154 2.92 -18.97 -2.14
CA ALA A 154 2.02 -19.92 -1.51
C ALA A 154 1.17 -20.66 -2.57
N LYS A 155 0.85 -21.94 -2.32
CA LYS A 155 0.09 -22.80 -3.25
C LYS A 155 -1.27 -22.20 -3.69
N SER A 156 -1.89 -21.39 -2.84
CA SER A 156 -3.17 -20.71 -3.11
C SER A 156 -3.03 -19.46 -4.00
N LEU A 157 -1.81 -18.95 -4.18
CA LEU A 157 -1.49 -17.78 -5.00
C LEU A 157 -0.62 -18.12 -6.22
N ILE A 158 -0.57 -19.38 -6.63
CA ILE A 158 0.07 -19.72 -7.90
C ILE A 158 -0.74 -19.06 -9.03
N PRO A 159 -0.12 -18.21 -9.87
CA PRO A 159 -0.80 -17.54 -10.96
C PRO A 159 -1.02 -18.45 -12.16
N ASP A 160 -1.94 -18.07 -13.04
CA ASP A 160 -2.15 -18.76 -14.33
C ASP A 160 -0.94 -18.57 -15.26
N PHE A 161 -0.28 -17.42 -15.12
CA PHE A 161 0.88 -17.01 -15.90
C PHE A 161 1.99 -16.49 -15.00
N VAL A 162 3.24 -16.80 -15.36
CA VAL A 162 4.42 -16.27 -14.70
C VAL A 162 5.27 -15.51 -15.72
N VAL A 163 5.90 -14.41 -15.31
CA VAL A 163 6.82 -13.67 -16.20
C VAL A 163 8.00 -14.55 -16.63
N ASN A 164 8.46 -14.38 -17.87
CA ASN A 164 9.54 -15.21 -18.40
C ASN A 164 10.86 -14.99 -17.66
N ASP A 165 11.17 -13.74 -17.32
CA ASP A 165 12.34 -13.35 -16.53
C ASP A 165 11.93 -12.26 -15.52
N PRO A 166 11.97 -12.52 -14.21
CA PRO A 166 11.61 -11.53 -13.20
C PRO A 166 12.57 -10.34 -13.18
N LYS A 167 13.82 -10.49 -13.66
CA LYS A 167 14.80 -9.40 -13.74
C LYS A 167 14.52 -8.45 -14.93
N ALA A 168 13.79 -8.91 -15.93
CA ALA A 168 13.32 -8.09 -17.05
C ALA A 168 11.84 -7.68 -16.93
N ALA A 169 11.17 -8.10 -15.85
CA ALA A 169 9.77 -7.80 -15.63
C ALA A 169 9.56 -6.31 -15.32
N PRO A 170 8.41 -5.74 -15.71
CA PRO A 170 8.11 -4.34 -15.42
C PRO A 170 7.93 -4.12 -13.91
N VAL A 171 8.37 -2.94 -13.47
CA VAL A 171 8.12 -2.42 -12.13
C VAL A 171 6.94 -1.46 -12.20
N TRP A 172 5.98 -1.62 -11.30
CA TRP A 172 4.80 -0.76 -11.19
C TRP A 172 4.71 -0.16 -9.80
N GLU A 173 4.30 1.10 -9.75
CA GLU A 173 3.93 1.76 -8.51
C GLU A 173 2.53 1.28 -8.11
N ILE A 174 2.46 0.66 -6.93
CA ILE A 174 1.24 0.15 -6.34
C ILE A 174 0.95 0.96 -5.08
N THR A 175 -0.23 1.56 -5.04
CA THR A 175 -0.74 2.27 -3.87
C THR A 175 -1.76 1.39 -3.15
N GLY A 176 -1.83 1.48 -1.82
CA GLY A 176 -2.83 0.79 -1.03
C GLY A 176 -3.33 1.61 0.15
N ALA A 177 -4.42 1.16 0.75
CA ALA A 177 -4.97 1.81 1.94
C ALA A 177 -4.04 1.68 3.14
N GLU A 178 -3.45 0.50 3.34
CA GLU A 178 -2.50 0.21 4.42
C GLU A 178 -1.69 -1.05 4.10
N PHE A 179 -0.55 -1.21 4.76
CA PHE A 179 0.14 -2.49 4.84
C PHE A 179 -0.55 -3.38 5.87
N SER A 180 -0.62 -4.67 5.59
CA SER A 180 -1.24 -5.68 6.45
C SER A 180 -0.35 -6.92 6.51
N ARG A 181 -0.61 -7.78 7.49
CA ARG A 181 0.04 -9.10 7.61
C ARG A 181 -0.94 -10.18 7.16
N ALA A 182 -0.50 -11.05 6.25
CA ALA A 182 -1.32 -12.10 5.65
C ALA A 182 -0.54 -13.41 5.54
N SER A 183 -1.19 -14.53 5.85
CA SER A 183 -0.60 -15.87 5.73
C SER A 183 -0.44 -16.33 4.28
N THR A 184 -1.10 -15.64 3.34
CA THR A 184 -1.10 -16.02 1.92
C THR A 184 0.11 -15.51 1.16
N HIS A 185 0.73 -14.42 1.63
CA HIS A 185 1.86 -13.78 0.98
C HIS A 185 3.19 -14.13 1.67
N THR A 186 4.28 -14.07 0.93
CA THR A 186 5.58 -14.65 1.33
C THR A 186 6.64 -13.60 1.65
N ALA A 187 6.36 -12.31 1.41
CA ALA A 187 7.29 -11.23 1.68
C ALA A 187 7.44 -10.95 3.20
N SER A 188 8.52 -11.42 3.84
CA SER A 188 8.97 -10.98 5.16
C SER A 188 10.43 -11.40 5.37
N LEU A 189 11.19 -10.64 6.14
CA LEU A 189 12.61 -10.89 6.46
C LEU A 189 12.87 -11.69 7.72
N SER A 190 11.90 -11.85 8.62
CA SER A 190 12.23 -12.15 10.01
C SER A 190 11.66 -13.49 10.49
N GLY A 191 12.57 -14.41 10.85
CA GLY A 191 12.36 -15.79 11.30
C GLY A 191 11.61 -16.01 12.62
N ASP A 192 10.54 -15.24 12.85
CA ASP A 192 9.51 -15.44 13.87
C ASP A 192 8.11 -14.97 13.39
N GLN A 193 8.06 -14.25 12.26
CA GLN A 193 6.81 -13.79 11.66
C GLN A 193 6.23 -14.92 10.80
N SER A 194 5.14 -15.54 11.26
CA SER A 194 4.40 -16.55 10.50
C SER A 194 3.58 -15.96 9.33
N LEU A 195 3.53 -14.63 9.20
CA LEU A 195 2.70 -13.91 8.23
C LEU A 195 3.55 -12.97 7.35
N GLY A 196 3.38 -13.09 6.03
CA GLY A 196 3.99 -12.16 5.08
C GLY A 196 3.28 -10.81 5.04
N ILE A 197 3.95 -9.84 4.42
CA ILE A 197 3.44 -8.49 4.21
C ILE A 197 2.53 -8.48 2.99
N SER A 198 1.39 -7.80 3.12
CA SER A 198 0.48 -7.54 2.02
C SER A 198 -0.02 -6.10 2.04
N ILE A 199 -0.69 -5.72 0.95
CA ILE A 199 -1.25 -4.38 0.74
C ILE A 199 -2.75 -4.51 0.67
N ARG A 200 -3.46 -3.76 1.53
CA ARG A 200 -4.92 -3.70 1.52
C ARG A 200 -5.40 -2.73 0.45
N PHE A 201 -6.40 -3.16 -0.33
CA PHE A 201 -6.96 -2.41 -1.45
C PHE A 201 -5.90 -1.90 -2.45
N PRO A 202 -5.04 -2.80 -2.96
CA PRO A 202 -3.99 -2.43 -3.89
C PRO A 202 -4.59 -1.89 -5.18
N ARG A 203 -3.98 -0.82 -5.69
CA ARG A 203 -4.31 -0.19 -6.97
C ARG A 203 -3.02 0.07 -7.72
N PHE A 204 -3.05 -0.23 -9.01
CA PHE A 204 -2.04 0.23 -9.92
C PHE A 204 -2.14 1.74 -10.05
N THR A 205 -1.01 2.43 -9.88
CA THR A 205 -0.91 3.88 -9.99
C THR A 205 -0.23 4.26 -11.30
N LYS A 206 0.97 3.72 -11.56
CA LYS A 206 1.70 3.97 -12.81
C LYS A 206 2.79 2.93 -13.08
N THR A 207 3.21 2.85 -14.33
CA THR A 207 4.39 2.09 -14.73
C THR A 207 5.67 2.84 -14.34
N ARG A 208 6.72 2.11 -13.95
CA ARG A 208 8.04 2.66 -13.59
C ARG A 208 9.12 2.17 -14.57
N PRO A 209 9.12 2.66 -15.83
CA PRO A 209 10.16 2.29 -16.80
C PRO A 209 11.55 2.78 -16.38
N ASP A 210 11.61 3.75 -15.46
CA ASP A 210 12.83 4.28 -14.86
C ASP A 210 13.47 3.34 -13.83
N LYS A 211 12.79 2.25 -13.45
CA LYS A 211 13.24 1.31 -12.41
C LYS A 211 13.45 -0.09 -12.95
N SER A 212 14.61 -0.66 -12.62
CA SER A 212 14.86 -2.10 -12.72
C SER A 212 14.42 -2.84 -11.46
N TRP A 213 14.41 -4.17 -11.51
CA TRP A 213 14.14 -5.04 -10.35
C TRP A 213 15.04 -4.75 -9.13
N LYS A 214 16.28 -4.25 -9.34
CA LYS A 214 17.20 -3.88 -8.25
C LYS A 214 16.81 -2.58 -7.55
N GLN A 215 16.08 -1.70 -8.25
CA GLN A 215 15.63 -0.39 -7.77
C GLN A 215 14.16 -0.41 -7.32
N ALA A 216 13.47 -1.52 -7.57
CA ALA A 216 12.16 -1.81 -6.99
C ALA A 216 12.29 -1.96 -5.47
N THR A 217 11.18 -1.77 -4.78
CA THR A 217 11.10 -1.95 -3.33
C THR A 217 11.43 -3.41 -2.99
N ASN A 218 12.52 -3.62 -2.24
CA ASN A 218 12.91 -4.95 -1.75
C ASN A 218 12.24 -5.23 -0.39
N VAL A 219 12.36 -6.47 0.11
CA VAL A 219 11.72 -6.86 1.39
C VAL A 219 12.20 -6.03 2.58
N ILE A 220 13.46 -5.58 2.58
CA ILE A 220 14.04 -4.77 3.68
C ILE A 220 13.39 -3.39 3.71
N GLU A 221 13.30 -2.76 2.55
CA GLU A 221 12.62 -1.48 2.42
C GLU A 221 11.12 -1.61 2.71
N LEU A 222 10.48 -2.69 2.26
CA LEU A 222 9.07 -2.96 2.54
C LEU A 222 8.80 -3.06 4.05
N GLU A 223 9.62 -3.80 4.81
CA GLU A 223 9.50 -3.87 6.27
C GLU A 223 9.66 -2.53 6.95
N ARG A 224 10.63 -1.73 6.51
CA ARG A 224 10.82 -0.36 7.01
C ARG A 224 9.56 0.48 6.77
N LEU A 225 8.97 0.41 5.58
CA LEU A 225 7.75 1.13 5.25
C LEU A 225 6.56 0.70 6.12
N VAL A 226 6.42 -0.61 6.41
CA VAL A 226 5.39 -1.10 7.34
C VAL A 226 5.56 -0.49 8.74
N GLN A 227 6.80 -0.39 9.23
CA GLN A 227 7.09 0.19 10.56
C GLN A 227 6.85 1.71 10.63
N GLU A 228 7.04 2.41 9.51
CA GLU A 228 6.90 3.87 9.42
C GLU A 228 5.46 4.33 9.16
N SER A 229 4.68 3.58 8.37
CA SER A 229 3.31 3.91 7.96
C SER A 229 2.39 4.25 9.15
N GLY A 230 2.58 3.60 10.30
CA GLY A 230 1.80 3.82 11.52
C GLY A 230 2.26 4.98 12.42
N LYS A 231 3.37 5.67 12.11
CA LYS A 231 4.01 6.67 13.01
C LYS A 231 3.89 8.11 12.52
N ARG A 232 3.07 8.35 11.50
CA ARG A 232 3.00 9.65 10.83
C ARG A 232 2.22 10.69 11.66
N SER A 233 2.81 11.87 11.84
CA SER A 233 2.27 12.95 12.69
C SER A 233 2.01 14.28 11.98
N ASP A 234 2.46 14.44 10.73
CA ASP A 234 2.35 15.67 9.92
C ASP A 234 1.01 15.80 9.17
N TRP A 235 -0.02 15.04 9.56
CA TRP A 235 -1.30 14.99 8.84
C TRP A 235 -1.99 16.34 8.68
N LEU A 236 -1.91 17.22 9.69
CA LEU A 236 -2.58 18.51 9.63
C LEU A 236 -1.99 19.43 8.56
N ASP A 237 -0.67 19.45 8.44
CA ASP A 237 0.03 20.28 7.46
C ASP A 237 -0.30 19.84 6.04
N LEU A 238 -0.23 18.53 5.77
CA LEU A 238 -0.61 17.94 4.48
C LEU A 238 -2.04 18.25 4.08
N LEU A 239 -2.97 18.13 5.03
CA LEU A 239 -4.38 18.40 4.77
C LEU A 239 -4.65 19.87 4.45
N ASN A 240 -3.91 20.78 5.09
CA ASN A 240 -3.99 22.20 4.79
C ASN A 240 -3.39 22.52 3.41
N GLU A 241 -2.28 21.89 3.04
CA GLU A 241 -1.70 22.01 1.69
C GLU A 241 -2.69 21.54 0.62
N VAL A 242 -3.26 20.34 0.77
CA VAL A 242 -4.28 19.81 -0.16
C VAL A 242 -5.50 20.75 -0.27
N SER A 243 -5.94 21.31 0.85
CA SER A 243 -7.12 22.20 0.89
C SER A 243 -6.87 23.57 0.26
N SER A 244 -5.61 24.03 0.22
CA SER A 244 -5.22 25.34 -0.32
C SER A 244 -4.95 25.33 -1.82
N GLY A 245 -4.98 24.16 -2.48
CA GLY A 245 -4.76 24.03 -3.91
C GLY A 245 -3.31 24.29 -4.35
N GLY A 246 -2.35 24.29 -3.42
CA GLY A 246 -0.93 24.45 -3.73
C GLY A 246 -0.35 23.25 -4.49
N PRO A 247 0.74 23.43 -5.28
CA PRO A 247 1.41 22.32 -5.92
C PRO A 247 1.93 21.37 -4.83
N MET A 248 1.45 20.14 -4.83
CA MET A 248 1.95 19.14 -3.91
C MET A 248 3.41 18.86 -4.22
N LYS A 249 4.29 19.08 -3.22
CA LYS A 249 5.64 18.53 -3.30
C LYS A 249 5.47 17.01 -3.39
N PRO A 250 6.21 16.33 -4.30
CA PRO A 250 6.23 14.87 -4.31
C PRO A 250 6.47 14.40 -2.89
N MET A 251 5.69 13.43 -2.40
CA MET A 251 6.01 12.78 -1.13
C MET A 251 7.38 12.14 -1.29
N THR A 252 8.41 12.87 -0.90
CA THR A 252 9.68 12.25 -0.61
C THR A 252 9.38 11.46 0.65
N SER A 253 9.41 10.12 0.54
CA SER A 253 9.87 9.38 1.71
C SER A 253 11.12 10.11 2.17
N LYS A 254 11.19 10.51 3.44
CA LYS A 254 12.43 11.03 3.99
C LYS A 254 13.44 9.90 3.79
N ARG A 255 14.15 9.89 2.66
CA ARG A 255 15.36 9.13 2.43
C ARG A 255 16.33 9.74 3.41
N VAL A 256 16.39 9.17 4.61
CA VAL A 256 17.55 9.33 5.46
C VAL A 256 18.70 8.79 4.63
N ALA A 257 19.61 9.68 4.25
CA ALA A 257 20.81 9.31 3.54
C ALA A 257 21.52 8.20 4.33
N THR A 258 21.66 7.02 3.72
CA THR A 258 22.61 6.03 4.18
C THR A 258 23.99 6.68 4.09
N LYS A 259 24.56 7.08 5.23
CA LYS A 259 26.00 7.36 5.31
C LYS A 259 26.69 6.04 5.00
N GLU A 260 27.20 5.93 3.77
CA GLU A 260 28.26 4.97 3.48
C GLU A 260 29.41 5.29 4.43
N SER A 261 29.61 4.45 5.44
CA SER A 261 30.83 4.46 6.22
C SER A 261 31.93 3.94 5.30
N SER A 262 32.67 4.87 4.70
CA SER A 262 33.95 4.58 4.06
C SER A 262 34.93 4.07 5.14
N THR A 263 34.93 2.77 5.40
CA THR A 263 36.07 2.10 6.05
C THR A 263 37.21 2.08 5.05
N SER A 264 38.02 3.13 5.10
CA SER A 264 39.35 3.16 4.52
C SER A 264 40.23 2.14 5.23
N ASP A 265 40.82 1.25 4.44
CA ASP A 265 41.92 0.36 4.78
C ASP A 265 42.95 1.03 5.71
N GLN A 266 43.03 0.56 6.97
CA GLN A 266 44.23 0.72 7.78
C GLN A 266 44.91 -0.64 7.92
N ARG A 267 45.90 -0.83 7.04
CA ARG A 267 46.98 -1.82 7.23
C ARG A 267 47.63 -1.59 8.60
N ILE A 268 47.47 -2.57 9.49
CA ILE A 268 48.24 -2.68 10.72
C ILE A 268 49.71 -2.90 10.34
N LYS A 269 50.55 -1.87 10.47
CA LYS A 269 52.00 -2.00 10.55
C LYS A 269 52.37 -2.26 12.01
N LEU A 270 52.83 -3.48 12.31
CA LEU A 270 53.51 -3.80 13.56
C LEU A 270 54.84 -3.04 13.60
N SER A 271 54.94 -2.02 14.46
CA SER A 271 56.21 -1.42 14.87
C SER A 271 56.78 -2.20 16.06
N ARG A 272 57.92 -2.86 15.84
CA ARG A 272 58.84 -3.29 16.89
C ARG A 272 59.42 -2.05 17.56
N THR A 273 59.25 -1.92 18.87
CA THR A 273 60.06 -1.03 19.70
C THR A 273 61.01 -1.90 20.48
N SER A 274 62.30 -1.77 20.16
CA SER A 274 63.38 -2.38 20.90
C SER A 274 63.55 -1.68 22.25
N VAL A 275 63.89 -2.50 23.24
CA VAL A 275 64.50 -2.11 24.50
C VAL A 275 65.90 -1.59 24.19
N GLU A 276 66.13 -0.29 24.41
CA GLU A 276 67.07 0.29 25.39
C GLU A 276 66.74 1.78 25.58
#